data_AF-C8P3Z0-F1
#
_entry.id   AF-C8P3Z0-F1
#
_cell.length_a   1.000
_cell.length_b   1.000
_cell.length_c   1.000
_cell.angle_alpha   90.00
_cell.angle_beta   90.00
_cell.angle_gamma   90.00
#
_symmetry.space_group_name_H-M   'P 1'
#
loop_
_entity.id
_entity.type
_entity.pdbx_description
1 polymer ?
#
loop_
_entity_poly.entity_id
_entity_poly.type
_entity_poly.pdbx_seq_one_letter_code
_entity_poly.pdbx_strand_id
1 'polypeptide(L)'
;MDKLKLLAGYQESEAGLKVYANINSVNQATITRWIKRFLLHGLAGVRHRTSNHRYSLVTKVNAVKDYQAGVTGQEVLQKYDIRSISQLKQWSIQYNNAELQTTSRKRVRKMGRKVSFEEKKQIVQWIIDHDNDYQAAKIQFDVSYQRVYSWVRK
;
A
#
# COMPACT_ATOMS: atom_id res chain seq x y z
N MET A 1 -1.11 -6.95 -19.19
CA MET A 1 -0.18 -8.07 -19.48
C MET A 1 -0.57 -9.27 -18.64
N ASP A 2 -0.92 -10.39 -19.28
CA ASP A 2 -1.23 -11.62 -18.57
C ASP A 2 0.06 -12.38 -18.26
N LYS A 3 0.40 -12.48 -16.98
CA LYS A 3 1.64 -13.11 -16.51
C LYS A 3 1.70 -14.59 -16.86
N LEU A 4 0.56 -15.28 -16.89
CA LEU A 4 0.52 -16.72 -17.17
C LEU A 4 0.81 -16.98 -18.64
N LYS A 5 0.23 -16.19 -19.55
CA LYS A 5 0.54 -16.26 -20.99
C LYS A 5 2.02 -16.00 -21.26
N LEU A 6 2.61 -15.04 -20.56
CA LEU A 6 4.03 -14.74 -20.70
C LEU A 6 4.93 -15.89 -20.20
N LEU A 7 4.58 -16.54 -19.08
CA LEU A 7 5.36 -17.67 -18.58
C LEU A 7 5.21 -18.92 -19.47
N ALA A 8 4.00 -19.20 -19.96
CA ALA A 8 3.75 -20.29 -20.90
C ALA A 8 4.52 -20.06 -22.21
N GLY A 9 4.45 -18.85 -22.78
CA GLY A 9 5.20 -18.51 -23.99
C GLY A 9 6.72 -18.54 -23.80
N TYR A 10 7.23 -18.35 -22.58
CA TYR A 10 8.65 -18.54 -22.31
C TYR A 10 9.04 -20.03 -22.34
N GLN A 11 8.20 -20.90 -21.78
CA GLN A 11 8.43 -22.35 -21.77
C GLN A 11 8.45 -22.95 -23.19
N GLU A 12 7.66 -22.40 -24.10
CA GLU A 12 7.61 -22.82 -25.51
C GLU A 12 8.72 -22.17 -26.37
N SER A 13 9.43 -21.17 -25.83
CA SER A 13 10.47 -20.46 -26.57
C SER A 13 11.84 -21.11 -26.38
N GLU A 14 12.61 -21.19 -27.46
CA GLU A 14 14.03 -21.57 -27.41
C GLU A 14 14.94 -20.41 -26.96
N ALA A 15 14.36 -19.23 -26.75
CA ALA A 15 15.09 -18.02 -26.42
C ALA A 15 15.59 -18.03 -24.96
N GLY A 16 16.83 -17.59 -24.74
CA GLY A 16 17.34 -17.33 -23.40
C GLY A 16 16.50 -16.27 -22.67
N LEU A 17 16.38 -16.37 -21.34
CA LEU A 17 15.49 -15.52 -20.52
C LEU A 17 15.67 -14.01 -20.76
N LYS A 18 16.91 -13.55 -20.95
CA LYS A 18 17.22 -12.14 -21.24
C LYS A 18 16.64 -11.69 -22.59
N VAL A 19 16.78 -12.52 -23.62
CA VAL A 19 16.28 -12.25 -24.97
C VAL A 19 14.76 -12.23 -24.97
N TYR A 20 14.15 -13.24 -24.35
CA TYR A 20 12.69 -13.32 -24.20
C TYR A 20 12.11 -12.13 -23.43
N ALA A 21 12.79 -11.72 -22.35
CA ALA A 21 12.41 -10.55 -21.57
C ALA A 21 12.42 -9.25 -22.39
N ASN A 22 13.47 -9.07 -23.20
CA ASN A 22 13.61 -7.92 -24.09
C ASN A 22 12.53 -7.90 -25.19
N ILE A 23 12.25 -9.03 -25.84
CA ILE A 23 11.20 -9.15 -26.87
C ILE A 23 9.83 -8.73 -26.32
N ASN A 24 9.56 -9.08 -25.06
CA ASN A 24 8.30 -8.77 -24.39
C ASN A 24 8.32 -7.43 -23.64
N SER A 25 9.39 -6.64 -23.75
CA SER A 25 9.56 -5.36 -23.04
C SER A 25 9.38 -5.46 -21.53
N VAL A 26 9.82 -6.57 -20.91
CA VAL A 26 9.76 -6.79 -19.47
C VAL A 26 11.19 -6.93 -18.92
N ASN A 27 11.44 -6.34 -17.75
CA ASN A 27 12.73 -6.54 -17.08
C ASN A 27 12.93 -8.03 -16.73
N GLN A 28 14.08 -8.60 -17.09
CA GLN A 28 14.45 -9.99 -16.80
C GLN A 28 14.23 -10.38 -15.34
N ALA A 29 14.59 -9.51 -14.38
CA ALA A 29 14.41 -9.75 -12.95
C ALA A 29 12.94 -9.95 -12.55
N THR A 30 12.01 -9.32 -13.28
CA THR A 30 10.57 -9.49 -13.08
C THR A 30 10.11 -10.88 -13.52
N ILE A 31 10.56 -11.36 -14.69
CA ILE A 31 10.22 -12.71 -15.16
C ILE A 31 10.85 -13.77 -14.24
N THR A 32 12.12 -13.62 -13.85
CA THR A 32 12.77 -14.50 -12.86
C THR A 32 11.98 -14.58 -11.56
N ARG A 33 11.46 -13.44 -11.07
CA ARG A 33 10.63 -13.41 -9.86
C ARG A 33 9.32 -14.16 -10.04
N TRP A 34 8.68 -14.06 -11.21
CA TRP A 34 7.44 -14.78 -11.50
C TRP A 34 7.66 -16.28 -11.61
N ILE A 35 8.74 -16.72 -12.28
CA ILE A 35 9.15 -18.13 -12.34
C ILE A 35 9.37 -18.69 -10.93
N LYS A 36 10.17 -18.01 -10.09
CA LYS A 36 10.40 -18.44 -8.70
C LYS A 36 9.10 -18.56 -7.90
N ARG A 37 8.20 -17.59 -8.02
CA ARG A 37 6.89 -17.64 -7.34
C ARG A 37 6.00 -18.76 -7.85
N PHE A 38 6.04 -19.04 -9.15
CA PHE A 38 5.32 -20.17 -9.74
C PHE A 38 5.85 -21.50 -9.20
N LEU A 39 7.16 -21.68 -9.13
CA LEU A 39 7.76 -22.90 -8.59
C LEU A 39 7.44 -23.10 -7.10
N LEU A 40 7.36 -22.02 -6.32
CA LEU A 40 7.08 -22.10 -4.88
C LEU A 40 5.59 -22.29 -4.54
N HIS A 41 4.68 -21.70 -5.32
CA HIS A 41 3.25 -21.61 -4.94
C HIS A 41 2.30 -21.95 -6.09
N GLY A 42 2.80 -22.52 -7.19
CA GLY A 42 2.03 -22.81 -8.39
C GLY A 42 1.33 -21.58 -8.97
N LEU A 43 0.12 -21.80 -9.48
CA LEU A 43 -0.73 -20.74 -10.05
C LEU A 43 -1.04 -19.61 -9.05
N ALA A 44 -1.12 -19.92 -7.75
CA ALA A 44 -1.39 -18.93 -6.70
C ALA A 44 -0.22 -17.93 -6.51
N GLY A 45 1.00 -18.33 -6.88
CA GLY A 45 2.19 -17.48 -6.83
C GLY A 45 2.23 -16.39 -7.91
N VAL A 46 1.56 -16.64 -9.05
CA VAL A 46 1.60 -15.76 -10.23
C VAL A 46 0.29 -15.00 -10.42
N ARG A 47 -0.84 -15.53 -9.95
CA ARG A 47 -2.14 -14.85 -10.02
C ARG A 47 -2.10 -13.46 -9.37
N HIS A 48 -2.82 -12.54 -9.97
CA HIS A 48 -3.09 -11.24 -9.37
C HIS A 48 -3.87 -11.43 -8.06
N ARG A 49 -3.30 -10.99 -6.94
CA ARG A 49 -4.00 -11.00 -5.65
C ARG A 49 -4.85 -9.73 -5.56
N THR A 50 -6.14 -9.89 -5.26
CA THR A 50 -7.10 -8.78 -5.11
C THR A 50 -6.94 -8.01 -3.81
N SER A 51 -6.26 -8.58 -2.81
CA SER A 51 -6.03 -7.96 -1.51
C SER A 51 -4.58 -8.00 -1.06
N ASN A 52 -4.23 -7.11 -0.15
CA ASN A 52 -2.93 -7.11 0.53
C ASN A 52 -2.78 -8.39 1.37
N HIS A 53 -1.53 -8.89 1.46
CA HIS A 53 -1.21 -10.02 2.34
C HIS A 53 -1.34 -9.58 3.80
N ARG A 54 -2.07 -10.34 4.60
CA ARG A 54 -2.19 -10.11 6.04
C ARG A 54 -1.33 -11.14 6.75
N TYR A 55 -0.40 -10.66 7.57
CA TYR A 55 0.42 -11.52 8.43
C TYR A 55 -0.10 -11.45 9.85
N SER A 56 -0.26 -12.60 10.48
CA SER A 56 -0.63 -12.69 11.90
C SER A 56 0.47 -12.09 12.79
N LEU A 57 0.15 -11.73 14.04
CA LEU A 57 1.18 -11.23 14.97
C LEU A 57 2.27 -12.27 15.18
N VAL A 58 1.85 -13.52 15.36
CA VAL A 58 2.72 -14.68 15.57
C VAL A 58 3.70 -14.82 14.41
N THR A 59 3.23 -14.74 13.17
CA THR A 59 4.09 -14.79 11.98
C THR A 59 5.12 -13.65 11.98
N LYS A 60 4.71 -12.42 12.30
CA LYS A 60 5.61 -11.26 12.34
C LYS A 60 6.67 -11.42 13.43
N VAL A 61 6.26 -11.83 14.63
CA VAL A 61 7.17 -12.03 15.77
C VAL A 61 8.18 -13.13 15.48
N ASN A 62 7.73 -14.29 14.97
CA ASN A 62 8.63 -15.39 14.65
C ASN A 62 9.63 -15.02 13.54
N ALA A 63 9.18 -14.30 12.51
CA ALA A 63 10.06 -13.80 11.47
C ALA A 63 11.14 -12.84 12.00
N VAL A 64 10.79 -11.94 12.91
CA VAL A 64 11.77 -11.04 13.53
C VAL A 64 12.75 -11.80 14.43
N LYS A 65 12.27 -12.77 15.22
CA LYS A 65 13.14 -13.61 16.07
C LYS A 65 14.14 -14.41 15.25
N ASP A 66 13.71 -15.07 14.18
CA ASP A 66 14.61 -15.79 13.28
C ASP A 66 15.65 -14.85 12.65
N TYR A 67 15.22 -13.66 12.24
CA TYR A 67 16.12 -12.65 11.69
C TYR A 67 17.15 -12.14 12.72
N GLN A 68 16.76 -11.97 13.99
CA GLN A 68 17.65 -11.61 15.09
C GLN A 68 18.60 -12.75 15.49
N ALA A 69 18.17 -14.00 15.31
CA ALA A 69 19.00 -15.19 15.54
C ALA A 69 20.08 -15.42 14.46
N GLY A 70 20.18 -14.52 13.47
CA GLY A 70 21.21 -14.56 12.43
C GLY A 70 20.80 -15.29 11.14
N VAL A 71 19.55 -15.73 11.01
CA VAL A 71 19.04 -16.28 9.74
C VAL A 71 19.07 -15.19 8.68
N THR A 72 19.51 -15.54 7.47
CA THR A 72 19.61 -14.52 6.42
C THR A 72 18.23 -13.98 6.09
N GLY A 73 18.15 -12.67 5.83
CA GLY A 73 16.87 -12.03 5.51
C GLY A 73 16.13 -12.74 4.38
N GLN A 74 16.85 -13.24 3.37
CA GLN A 74 16.28 -13.95 2.24
C GLN A 74 15.65 -15.29 2.63
N GLU A 75 16.26 -16.04 3.53
CA GLU A 75 15.68 -17.28 4.07
C GLU A 75 14.43 -17.00 4.91
N VAL A 76 14.47 -15.95 5.74
CA VAL A 76 13.28 -15.51 6.51
C VAL A 76 12.14 -15.11 5.58
N LEU A 77 12.43 -14.38 4.49
CA LEU A 77 11.41 -14.02 3.50
C LEU A 77 10.75 -15.25 2.87
N GLN A 78 11.54 -16.28 2.54
CA GLN A 78 11.01 -17.50 1.94
C GLN A 78 10.20 -18.33 2.95
N LYS A 79 10.73 -18.52 4.16
CA LYS A 79 10.09 -19.32 5.23
C LYS A 79 8.72 -18.78 5.62
N TYR A 80 8.55 -17.46 5.66
CA TYR A 80 7.32 -16.80 6.12
C TYR A 80 6.49 -16.16 5.00
N ASP A 81 6.81 -16.42 3.72
CA ASP A 81 6.23 -15.77 2.52
C ASP A 81 6.17 -14.23 2.64
N ILE A 82 7.23 -13.63 3.17
CA ILE A 82 7.31 -12.18 3.33
C ILE A 82 7.78 -11.57 2.01
N ARG A 83 7.00 -10.60 1.51
CA ARG A 83 7.20 -10.04 0.16
C ARG A 83 8.47 -9.22 -0.02
N SER A 84 9.02 -8.65 1.04
CA SER A 84 10.11 -7.68 0.94
C SER A 84 10.97 -7.63 2.20
N ILE A 85 12.28 -7.50 1.99
CA ILE A 85 13.25 -7.30 3.07
C ILE A 85 12.99 -6.02 3.84
N SER A 86 12.52 -4.96 3.18
CA SER A 86 12.19 -3.69 3.84
C SER A 86 11.03 -3.86 4.81
N GLN A 87 10.07 -4.75 4.50
CA GLN A 87 8.95 -5.06 5.40
C GLN A 87 9.44 -5.81 6.65
N LEU A 88 10.36 -6.77 6.49
CA LEU A 88 10.98 -7.46 7.62
C LEU A 88 11.79 -6.50 8.51
N LYS A 89 12.60 -5.61 7.90
CA LYS A 89 13.35 -4.58 8.64
C LYS A 89 12.42 -3.64 9.42
N GLN A 90 11.32 -3.21 8.81
CA GLN A 90 10.32 -2.39 9.49
C GLN A 90 9.68 -3.12 10.69
N TRP A 91 9.37 -4.41 10.55
CA TRP A 91 8.87 -5.20 11.68
C TRP A 91 9.91 -5.35 12.78
N SER A 92 11.19 -5.51 12.44
CA SER A 92 12.26 -5.54 13.45
C SER A 92 12.34 -4.24 14.25
N ILE A 93 12.21 -3.07 13.60
CA ILE A 93 12.18 -1.76 14.28
C ILE A 93 10.95 -1.66 15.19
N GLN A 94 9.77 -2.03 14.68
CA GLN A 94 8.53 -2.01 15.46
C GLN A 94 8.56 -2.97 16.64
N TYR A 95 9.18 -4.14 16.49
CA TYR A 95 9.35 -5.12 17.55
C TYR A 95 10.22 -4.56 18.68
N ASN A 96 11.34 -3.93 18.35
CA ASN A 96 12.24 -3.33 19.33
C ASN A 96 11.60 -2.16 20.10
N ASN A 97 10.67 -1.43 19.47
CA ASN A 97 9.94 -0.33 20.11
C ASN A 97 8.64 -0.78 20.81
N ALA A 98 8.36 -2.08 20.92
CA ALA A 98 7.10 -2.64 21.41
C ALA A 98 5.83 -2.15 20.66
N GLU A 99 5.99 -1.74 19.40
CA GLU A 99 4.93 -1.22 18.52
C GLU A 99 4.48 -2.22 17.44
N LEU A 100 4.95 -3.47 17.47
CA LEU A 100 4.63 -4.47 16.46
C LEU A 100 3.15 -4.89 16.59
N GLN A 101 2.33 -4.50 15.62
CA GLN A 101 0.88 -4.74 15.63
C GLN A 101 0.43 -5.52 14.39
N THR A 102 -0.70 -6.21 14.48
CA THR A 102 -1.29 -6.97 13.36
C THR A 102 -1.92 -6.06 12.32
N THR A 103 -2.60 -5.02 12.76
CA THR A 103 -3.35 -4.10 11.92
C THR A 103 -2.52 -2.86 11.60
N SER A 104 -2.60 -2.36 10.36
CA SER A 104 -2.13 -0.99 10.10
C SER A 104 -2.93 -0.07 11.00
N ARG A 105 -2.28 0.78 11.81
CA ARG A 105 -2.97 1.81 12.60
C ARG A 105 -4.01 2.46 11.70
N LYS A 106 -5.30 2.32 12.01
CA LYS A 106 -6.34 3.03 11.26
C LYS A 106 -5.94 4.50 11.34
N ARG A 107 -5.78 5.14 10.17
CA ARG A 107 -5.48 6.57 10.13
C ARG A 107 -6.67 7.27 10.78
N VAL A 108 -6.50 7.70 12.02
CA VAL A 108 -7.53 8.45 12.74
C VAL A 108 -7.68 9.75 11.95
N ARG A 109 -8.81 9.91 11.27
CA ARG A 109 -9.13 11.17 10.62
C ARG A 109 -9.37 12.17 11.73
N LYS A 110 -8.57 13.23 11.80
CA LYS A 110 -8.92 14.41 12.59
C LYS A 110 -10.19 14.99 11.96
N MET A 111 -11.33 14.72 12.58
CA MET A 111 -12.60 15.30 12.15
C MET A 111 -12.60 16.76 12.61
N GLY A 112 -12.77 17.70 11.68
CA GLY A 112 -12.96 19.10 12.04
C GLY A 112 -14.27 19.31 12.80
N ARG A 113 -14.47 20.50 13.37
CA ARG A 113 -15.68 20.88 14.11
C ARG A 113 -16.97 20.47 13.38
N LYS A 114 -17.96 19.98 14.13
CA LYS A 114 -19.29 19.72 13.58
C LYS A 114 -19.94 21.06 13.26
N VAL A 115 -20.41 21.22 12.02
CA VAL A 115 -21.09 22.42 11.55
C VAL A 115 -22.52 22.00 11.23
N SER A 116 -23.50 22.72 11.78
CA SER A 116 -24.91 22.42 11.54
C SER A 116 -25.35 22.82 10.13
N PHE A 117 -26.53 22.36 9.68
CA PHE A 117 -27.03 22.74 8.35
C PHE A 117 -27.33 24.24 8.24
N GLU A 118 -27.90 24.84 9.28
CA GLU A 118 -28.20 26.28 9.30
C GLU A 118 -26.91 27.12 9.34
N GLU A 119 -25.95 26.72 10.16
CA GLU A 119 -24.63 27.35 10.20
C GLU A 119 -23.91 27.23 8.84
N LYS A 120 -24.04 26.09 8.17
CA LYS A 120 -23.50 25.90 6.83
C LYS A 120 -24.14 26.88 5.82
N LYS A 121 -25.46 27.11 5.88
CA LYS A 121 -26.13 28.11 5.01
C LYS A 121 -25.59 29.51 5.29
N GLN A 122 -25.45 29.88 6.57
CA GLN A 122 -24.90 31.18 6.97
C GLN A 122 -23.48 31.39 6.43
N ILE A 123 -22.63 30.37 6.54
CA ILE A 123 -21.26 30.42 6.02
C ILE A 123 -21.25 30.58 4.50
N VAL A 124 -22.08 29.81 3.78
CA VAL A 124 -22.18 29.90 2.31
C VAL A 124 -22.67 31.28 1.86
N GLN A 125 -23.72 31.81 2.51
CA GLN A 125 -24.24 33.14 2.21
C GLN A 125 -23.17 34.21 2.47
N TRP A 126 -22.50 34.14 3.62
CA TRP A 126 -21.43 35.07 3.97
C TRP A 126 -20.31 35.08 2.90
N ILE A 127 -19.95 33.92 2.35
CA ILE A 127 -18.91 33.83 1.31
C ILE A 127 -19.34 34.47 -0.01
N ILE A 128 -20.60 34.27 -0.41
CA ILE A 128 -21.15 34.89 -1.62
C ILE A 128 -21.15 36.41 -1.47
N ASP A 129 -21.52 36.91 -0.29
CA ASP A 129 -21.56 38.34 0.01
C ASP A 129 -20.15 38.98 0.08
N HIS A 130 -19.11 38.18 0.34
CA HIS A 130 -17.70 38.61 0.46
C HIS A 130 -16.86 38.16 -0.75
N ASP A 131 -17.43 38.19 -1.96
CA ASP A 131 -16.74 37.92 -3.23
C ASP A 131 -15.98 36.59 -3.28
N ASN A 132 -16.57 35.55 -2.68
CA ASN A 132 -15.99 34.22 -2.58
C ASN A 132 -14.66 34.15 -1.80
N ASP A 133 -14.46 34.98 -0.77
CA ASP A 133 -13.28 34.89 0.09
C ASP A 133 -13.33 33.69 1.05
N TYR A 134 -12.93 32.53 0.52
CA TYR A 134 -12.82 31.28 1.25
C TYR A 134 -11.76 31.30 2.36
N GLN A 135 -10.74 32.18 2.27
CA GLN A 135 -9.70 32.28 3.30
C GLN A 135 -10.22 33.05 4.52
N ALA A 136 -10.91 34.16 4.29
CA ALA A 136 -11.57 34.90 5.35
C ALA A 136 -12.65 34.05 6.04
N ALA A 137 -13.45 33.30 5.28
CA ALA A 137 -14.46 32.40 5.85
C ALA A 137 -13.84 31.27 6.69
N LYS A 138 -12.69 30.72 6.28
CA LYS A 138 -11.96 29.73 7.09
C LYS A 138 -11.58 30.30 8.46
N ILE A 139 -11.05 31.53 8.49
CA ILE A 139 -10.59 32.19 9.71
C ILE A 139 -11.78 32.54 10.60
N GLN A 140 -12.83 33.13 10.02
CA GLN A 140 -13.99 33.64 10.74
C GLN A 140 -14.84 32.53 11.39
N PHE A 141 -15.01 31.39 10.71
CA PHE A 141 -15.89 30.32 11.18
C PHE A 141 -15.15 29.11 11.76
N ASP A 142 -13.82 29.16 11.79
CA ASP A 142 -12.92 28.05 12.17
C ASP A 142 -13.27 26.75 11.42
N VAL A 143 -13.37 26.85 10.10
CA VAL A 143 -13.72 25.72 9.22
C VAL A 143 -12.64 25.53 8.16
N SER A 144 -12.22 24.29 7.93
CA SER A 144 -11.29 23.95 6.85
C SER A 144 -11.72 24.51 5.49
N TYR A 145 -10.80 25.18 4.80
CA TYR A 145 -10.96 25.68 3.43
C TYR A 145 -11.62 24.65 2.48
N GLN A 146 -11.17 23.39 2.52
CA GLN A 146 -11.70 22.33 1.65
C GLN A 146 -13.19 22.08 1.88
N ARG A 147 -13.66 22.18 3.14
CA ARG A 147 -15.08 22.02 3.48
C ARG A 147 -15.87 23.19 2.93
N VAL A 148 -15.40 24.41 3.19
CA VAL A 148 -16.04 25.64 2.76
C VAL A 148 -16.18 25.68 1.23
N TYR A 149 -15.09 25.42 0.50
CA TYR A 149 -15.10 25.31 -0.96
C TYR A 149 -16.10 24.25 -1.46
N SER A 150 -16.12 23.07 -0.83
CA SER A 150 -17.07 22.01 -1.20
C SER A 150 -18.53 22.33 -0.93
N TRP A 151 -18.81 23.32 -0.07
CA TRP A 151 -20.17 23.73 0.27
C TRP A 151 -20.72 24.73 -0.72
N VAL A 152 -19.90 25.68 -1.16
CA VAL A 152 -20.28 26.69 -2.16
C VAL A 152 -20.41 26.06 -3.55
N ARG A 153 -19.59 25.05 -3.87
CA ARG A 153 -19.63 24.35 -5.17
C ARG A 153 -20.79 23.33 -5.30
N LYS A 154 -21.54 23.07 -4.24
CA LYS A 154 -22.61 22.06 -4.22
C LYS A 154 -23.96 22.71 -4.42
#